data_AF-A0A1M5Y5C6-F1
#
_entry.id   AF-A0A1M5Y5C6-F1
#
_cell.length_a   1.000
_cell.length_b   1.000
_cell.length_c   1.000
_cell.angle_alpha   90.00
_cell.angle_beta   90.00
_cell.angle_gamma   90.00
#
_symmetry.space_group_name_H-M   'P 1'
#
loop_
_entity.id
_entity.type
_entity.pdbx_description
1 polymer ?
#
loop_
_entity_poly.entity_id
_entity_poly.type
_entity_poly.pdbx_seq_one_letter_code
_entity_poly.pdbx_strand_id
1 'polypeptide(L)'
;MSDNLKTASVLAFERKLDPSDALFFAGSWDARSDHSKWLGVPVREKSVRGTISNRLKTKDQDPAKLDAAIENPNLQTVDVAALPGDADTLKVRFTLRVLPGTGTPSACNDVAYQQRLHETVQGYVNTHGFSELARRYAHNLANGRFLWRNRIGAEKIEIHISLLSNGKADKAWVFDALALSSRNFQADGKVAASLQELADAIAAGLSGARHVLLEVTAFARIGAGQEVFPSQELILDRGRGDKSKTLYTVDGFAGIHSQKLGNAIRTIDDWYPNAEELGPIAVEPYGSVTTQGKAYRQPKQKQDFYSLLDGWVLKGVVPDQGSQHYVMAVLVRGGVFGDAG
;
A
#
# COMPACT_ATOMS: atom_id res chain seq x y z
N MET A 1 12.60 -39.62 19.85
CA MET A 1 13.45 -39.24 18.72
C MET A 1 13.18 -37.77 18.46
N SER A 2 14.11 -36.87 18.77
CA SER A 2 13.96 -35.46 18.41
C SER A 2 14.41 -35.32 16.95
N ASP A 3 13.47 -35.40 16.01
CA ASP A 3 13.74 -34.90 14.68
C ASP A 3 14.02 -33.40 14.82
N ASN A 4 15.25 -32.99 14.50
CA ASN A 4 15.61 -31.58 14.45
C ASN A 4 14.80 -30.94 13.34
N LEU A 5 13.70 -30.28 13.70
CA LEU A 5 12.86 -29.51 12.78
C LEU A 5 13.71 -28.46 12.05
N LYS A 6 13.56 -28.37 10.73
CA LYS A 6 14.30 -27.43 9.87
C LYS A 6 13.32 -26.55 9.10
N THR A 7 13.79 -25.39 8.63
CA THR A 7 13.04 -24.52 7.74
C THR A 7 12.73 -25.25 6.43
N ALA A 8 11.49 -25.13 5.95
CA ALA A 8 11.09 -25.63 4.64
C ALA A 8 11.83 -24.87 3.52
N SER A 9 12.43 -25.57 2.57
CA SER A 9 13.12 -24.93 1.44
C SER A 9 12.15 -24.36 0.40
N VAL A 10 10.91 -24.81 0.39
CA VAL A 10 9.82 -24.19 -0.37
C VAL A 10 8.76 -23.75 0.61
N LEU A 11 8.52 -22.45 0.70
CA LEU A 11 7.47 -21.86 1.52
C LEU A 11 6.87 -20.66 0.79
N ALA A 12 5.56 -20.68 0.57
CA ALA A 12 4.85 -19.56 -0.06
C ALA A 12 3.50 -19.31 0.61
N PHE A 13 3.11 -18.04 0.67
CA PHE A 13 1.81 -17.59 1.16
C PHE A 13 1.17 -16.65 0.17
N GLU A 14 -0.09 -16.91 -0.16
CA GLU A 14 -0.93 -15.96 -0.88
C GLU A 14 -1.22 -14.73 -0.01
N ARG A 15 -1.30 -13.55 -0.65
CA ARG A 15 -1.72 -12.31 0.02
C ARG A 15 -3.16 -12.42 0.53
N LYS A 16 -3.44 -11.80 1.66
CA LYS A 16 -4.77 -11.83 2.30
C LYS A 16 -5.53 -10.50 2.20
N LEU A 17 -4.83 -9.42 1.88
CA LEU A 17 -5.43 -8.15 1.50
C LEU A 17 -5.22 -7.98 -0.01
N ASP A 18 -6.32 -8.04 -0.76
CA ASP A 18 -6.28 -8.02 -2.22
C ASP A 18 -7.09 -6.85 -2.77
N PRO A 19 -6.47 -5.66 -2.89
CA PRO A 19 -7.10 -4.51 -3.53
C PRO A 19 -7.13 -4.69 -5.06
N SER A 20 -8.22 -4.28 -5.71
CA SER A 20 -8.23 -4.03 -7.14
C SER A 20 -7.39 -2.80 -7.48
N ASP A 21 -7.15 -2.54 -8.77
CA ASP A 21 -6.65 -1.23 -9.17
C ASP A 21 -7.67 -0.14 -8.79
N ALA A 22 -7.16 1.05 -8.49
CA ALA A 22 -8.00 2.21 -8.22
C ALA A 22 -8.10 3.10 -9.45
N LEU A 23 -9.31 3.49 -9.82
CA LEU A 23 -9.57 4.34 -10.98
C LEU A 23 -9.87 5.78 -10.55
N PHE A 24 -9.42 6.72 -11.36
CA PHE A 24 -9.60 8.15 -11.14
C PHE A 24 -10.81 8.67 -11.92
N PHE A 25 -11.63 9.44 -11.21
CA PHE A 25 -12.75 10.17 -11.78
C PHE A 25 -12.71 11.62 -11.30
N ALA A 26 -13.29 12.53 -12.05
CA ALA A 26 -13.40 13.94 -11.73
C ALA A 26 -14.86 14.36 -11.59
N GLY A 27 -15.11 15.31 -10.70
CA GLY A 27 -16.42 15.90 -10.48
C GLY A 27 -16.35 17.09 -9.52
N SER A 28 -17.53 17.61 -9.16
CA SER A 28 -17.67 18.65 -8.15
C SER A 28 -17.79 18.03 -6.75
N TRP A 29 -17.18 18.68 -5.76
CA TRP A 29 -17.28 18.29 -4.35
C TRP A 29 -18.72 18.12 -3.85
N ASP A 30 -19.64 18.96 -4.34
CA ASP A 30 -21.03 18.94 -3.89
C ASP A 30 -21.84 17.78 -4.53
N ALA A 31 -21.28 17.10 -5.53
CA ALA A 31 -21.91 15.98 -6.25
C ALA A 31 -21.42 14.59 -5.81
N ARG A 32 -20.80 14.46 -4.64
CA ARG A 32 -20.22 13.19 -4.15
C ARG A 32 -21.21 12.04 -4.02
N SER A 33 -22.46 12.34 -3.66
CA SER A 33 -23.54 11.35 -3.58
C SER A 33 -24.11 10.93 -4.94
N ASP A 34 -23.83 11.67 -6.01
CA ASP A 34 -24.34 11.42 -7.35
C ASP A 34 -23.27 10.77 -8.23
N HIS A 35 -23.19 9.44 -8.17
CA HIS A 35 -22.16 8.66 -8.86
C HIS A 35 -22.20 8.84 -10.39
N SER A 36 -23.32 9.26 -10.96
CA SER A 36 -23.48 9.45 -12.41
C SER A 36 -22.73 10.68 -12.94
N LYS A 37 -22.41 11.64 -12.07
CA LYS A 37 -21.72 12.91 -12.42
C LYS A 37 -20.19 12.81 -12.44
N TRP A 38 -19.64 11.63 -12.21
CA TRP A 38 -18.20 11.42 -12.10
C TRP A 38 -17.65 10.84 -13.41
N LEU A 39 -16.82 11.63 -14.10
CA LEU A 39 -16.23 11.26 -15.38
C LEU A 39 -14.83 10.71 -15.18
N GLY A 40 -14.47 9.63 -15.88
CA GLY A 40 -13.13 9.07 -15.80
C GLY A 40 -12.06 10.08 -16.21
N VAL A 41 -10.93 10.13 -15.49
CA VAL A 41 -9.82 11.05 -15.79
C VAL A 41 -8.95 10.42 -16.87
N PRO A 42 -8.88 10.96 -18.10
CA PRO A 42 -8.03 10.42 -19.14
C PRO A 42 -6.55 10.78 -18.88
N VAL A 43 -5.65 9.93 -19.36
CA VAL A 43 -4.24 10.31 -19.53
C VAL A 43 -4.08 11.00 -20.89
N ARG A 44 -3.39 12.13 -20.90
CA ARG A 44 -3.10 12.94 -22.09
C ARG A 44 -1.60 13.11 -22.24
N GLU A 45 -1.16 13.26 -23.47
CA GLU A 45 0.21 13.63 -23.78
C GLU A 45 0.38 15.15 -23.77
N LYS A 46 1.55 15.61 -23.33
CA LYS A 46 2.02 16.96 -23.64
C LYS A 46 3.52 16.95 -23.95
N SER A 47 3.94 17.88 -24.80
CA SER A 47 5.35 18.17 -25.01
C SER A 47 5.86 19.13 -23.94
N VAL A 48 7.03 18.85 -23.38
CA VAL A 48 7.73 19.69 -22.42
C VAL A 48 9.14 19.96 -22.91
N ARG A 49 9.64 21.18 -22.71
CA ARG A 49 11.04 21.51 -22.90
C ARG A 49 11.74 21.33 -21.56
N GLY A 50 12.46 20.23 -21.40
CA GLY A 50 13.25 19.94 -20.22
C GLY A 50 14.41 20.92 -20.04
N THR A 51 14.88 21.04 -18.81
CA THR A 51 16.10 21.76 -18.45
C THR A 51 17.19 20.75 -18.08
N ILE A 52 18.47 21.13 -18.22
CA ILE A 52 19.57 20.34 -17.66
C ILE A 52 19.61 20.59 -16.15
N SER A 53 19.07 19.65 -15.37
CA SER A 53 18.97 19.76 -13.91
C SER A 53 19.70 18.65 -13.14
N ASN A 54 20.31 17.70 -13.85
CA ASN A 54 21.11 16.65 -13.24
C ASN A 54 22.50 17.17 -12.87
N ARG A 55 23.09 16.61 -11.82
CA ARG A 55 24.47 16.93 -11.45
C ARG A 55 25.41 16.56 -12.60
N LEU A 56 26.12 17.55 -13.12
CA LEU A 56 27.12 17.36 -14.18
C LEU A 56 28.32 16.58 -13.64
N LYS A 57 28.88 15.70 -14.48
CA LYS A 57 30.17 15.07 -14.17
C LYS A 57 31.26 16.14 -14.31
N THR A 58 32.36 16.00 -13.56
CA THR A 58 33.44 17.01 -13.52
C THR A 58 33.96 17.41 -14.91
N LYS A 59 34.00 16.46 -15.85
CA LYS A 59 34.44 16.69 -17.24
C LYS A 59 33.45 17.47 -18.12
N ASP A 60 32.21 17.63 -17.66
CA ASP A 60 31.10 18.28 -18.36
C ASP A 60 30.78 19.66 -17.73
N GLN A 61 31.67 20.20 -16.88
CA GLN A 61 31.54 21.50 -16.19
C GLN A 61 32.23 22.65 -16.92
N ASP A 62 32.78 22.41 -18.12
CA ASP A 62 33.30 23.47 -18.97
C ASP A 62 32.15 24.44 -19.34
N PRO A 63 32.30 25.76 -19.10
CA PRO A 63 31.22 26.73 -19.31
C PRO A 63 30.67 26.73 -20.75
N ALA A 64 31.55 26.69 -21.76
CA ALA A 64 31.12 26.73 -23.16
C ALA A 64 30.34 25.47 -23.58
N LYS A 65 30.75 24.29 -23.08
CA LYS A 65 30.00 23.05 -23.30
C LYS A 65 28.64 23.05 -22.60
N LEU A 66 28.56 23.64 -21.41
CA LEU A 66 27.29 23.74 -20.69
C LEU A 66 26.33 24.69 -21.41
N ASP A 67 26.81 25.86 -21.84
CA ASP A 67 26.00 26.82 -22.59
C ASP A 67 25.48 26.19 -23.89
N ALA A 68 26.34 25.50 -24.65
CA ALA A 68 25.93 24.77 -25.85
C ALA A 68 24.90 23.66 -25.55
N ALA A 69 25.01 22.96 -24.42
CA ALA A 69 24.04 21.95 -24.02
C ALA A 69 22.68 22.56 -23.62
N ILE A 70 22.67 23.76 -23.04
CA ILE A 70 21.45 24.51 -22.66
C ILE A 70 20.73 25.07 -23.89
N GLU A 71 21.48 25.56 -24.89
CA GLU A 71 20.92 26.04 -26.16
C GLU A 71 20.16 24.93 -26.90
N ASN A 72 20.66 23.69 -26.82
CA ASN A 72 20.02 22.53 -27.43
C ASN A 72 18.66 22.20 -26.77
N PRO A 73 17.53 22.27 -27.51
CA PRO A 73 16.22 21.99 -26.94
C PRO A 73 16.09 20.54 -26.46
N ASN A 74 15.95 20.33 -25.15
CA ASN A 74 15.64 19.03 -24.55
C ASN A 74 14.13 18.76 -24.61
N LEU A 75 13.60 18.55 -25.82
CA LEU A 75 12.18 18.28 -26.02
C LEU A 75 11.82 16.86 -25.58
N GLN A 76 10.76 16.73 -24.79
CA GLN A 76 10.27 15.45 -24.29
C GLN A 76 8.74 15.38 -24.40
N THR A 77 8.21 14.18 -24.60
CA THR A 77 6.78 13.91 -24.48
C THR A 77 6.51 13.17 -23.19
N VAL A 78 5.51 13.62 -22.43
CA VAL A 78 5.13 13.02 -21.13
C VAL A 78 3.63 12.81 -21.05
N ASP A 79 3.25 11.76 -20.33
CA ASP A 79 1.89 11.54 -19.89
C ASP A 79 1.54 12.40 -18.67
N VAL A 80 0.31 12.93 -18.68
CA VAL A 80 -0.29 13.77 -17.64
C VAL A 80 -1.74 13.35 -17.43
N ALA A 81 -2.20 13.40 -16.18
CA ALA A 81 -3.61 13.33 -15.83
C ALA A 81 -3.96 14.56 -15.00
N ALA A 82 -5.08 15.21 -15.30
CA ALA A 82 -5.53 16.40 -14.58
C ALA A 82 -7.05 16.47 -14.56
N LEU A 83 -7.60 17.11 -13.55
CA LEU A 83 -9.03 17.39 -13.49
C LEU A 83 -9.44 18.34 -14.63
N PRO A 84 -10.69 18.26 -15.11
CA PRO A 84 -11.30 19.28 -15.96
C PRO A 84 -11.30 20.67 -15.32
N GLY A 85 -11.43 21.71 -16.15
CA GLY A 85 -11.48 23.11 -15.69
C GLY A 85 -12.74 23.48 -14.89
N ASP A 86 -13.75 22.62 -14.91
CA ASP A 86 -15.03 22.75 -14.22
C ASP A 86 -15.22 21.72 -13.07
N ALA A 87 -14.20 20.93 -12.75
CA ALA A 87 -14.25 19.91 -11.70
C ALA A 87 -13.12 20.10 -10.68
N ASP A 88 -13.47 20.30 -9.41
CA ASP A 88 -12.53 20.63 -8.34
C ASP A 88 -12.10 19.41 -7.49
N THR A 89 -12.69 18.25 -7.73
CA THR A 89 -12.54 17.07 -6.88
C THR A 89 -12.10 15.85 -7.66
N LEU A 90 -11.07 15.18 -7.15
CA LEU A 90 -10.65 13.85 -7.57
C LEU A 90 -11.43 12.80 -6.77
N LYS A 91 -12.09 11.86 -7.46
CA LYS A 91 -12.62 10.62 -6.91
C LYS A 91 -11.69 9.46 -7.25
N VAL A 92 -11.32 8.68 -6.25
CA VAL A 92 -10.52 7.45 -6.40
C VAL A 92 -11.34 6.28 -5.87
N ARG A 93 -11.63 5.28 -6.72
CA ARG A 93 -12.46 4.12 -6.34
C ARG A 93 -11.76 2.80 -6.61
N PHE A 94 -11.81 1.89 -5.64
CA PHE A 94 -11.35 0.51 -5.76
C PHE A 94 -12.16 -0.41 -4.84
N THR A 95 -11.97 -1.72 -4.98
CA THR A 95 -12.48 -2.71 -4.03
C THR A 95 -11.35 -3.44 -3.32
N LEU A 96 -11.59 -3.93 -2.11
CA LEU A 96 -10.64 -4.71 -1.32
C LEU A 96 -11.29 -6.00 -0.83
N ARG A 97 -10.71 -7.15 -1.19
CA ARG A 97 -11.05 -8.43 -0.56
C ARG A 97 -10.15 -8.67 0.65
N VAL A 98 -10.74 -9.17 1.73
CA VAL A 98 -10.01 -9.67 2.90
C VAL A 98 -10.22 -11.17 2.97
N LEU A 99 -9.14 -11.93 2.79
CA LEU A 99 -9.17 -13.38 2.63
C LEU A 99 -8.76 -14.09 3.93
N PRO A 100 -9.33 -15.27 4.22
CA PRO A 100 -8.98 -16.07 5.39
C PRO A 100 -7.70 -16.89 5.16
N GLY A 101 -7.32 -17.68 6.15
CA GLY A 101 -6.24 -18.67 6.01
C GLY A 101 -4.85 -18.09 6.24
N THR A 102 -4.73 -16.98 6.98
CA THR A 102 -3.43 -16.50 7.49
C THR A 102 -2.75 -17.63 8.26
N GLY A 103 -1.52 -17.98 7.88
CA GLY A 103 -0.78 -19.12 8.45
C GLY A 103 -0.92 -20.45 7.71
N THR A 104 -1.82 -20.55 6.72
CA THR A 104 -1.85 -21.69 5.80
C THR A 104 -1.01 -21.34 4.56
N PRO A 105 0.15 -22.00 4.35
CA PRO A 105 0.96 -21.77 3.16
C PRO A 105 0.26 -22.33 1.92
N SER A 106 0.40 -21.66 0.78
CA SER A 106 -0.03 -22.19 -0.53
C SER A 106 0.93 -23.23 -1.08
N ALA A 107 2.19 -23.20 -0.64
CA ALA A 107 3.18 -24.25 -0.90
C ALA A 107 4.08 -24.43 0.33
N CYS A 108 4.29 -25.67 0.75
CA CYS A 108 5.27 -26.07 1.77
C CYS A 108 5.78 -27.47 1.46
N ASN A 109 7.09 -27.69 1.48
CA ASN A 109 7.69 -29.00 1.18
C ASN A 109 8.07 -29.82 2.42
N ASP A 110 7.76 -29.34 3.63
CA ASP A 110 8.00 -30.06 4.88
C ASP A 110 6.72 -30.06 5.73
N VAL A 111 6.12 -31.25 5.89
CA VAL A 111 4.86 -31.43 6.62
C VAL A 111 5.00 -31.13 8.11
N ALA A 112 6.13 -31.49 8.72
CA ALA A 112 6.37 -31.23 10.14
C ALA A 112 6.56 -29.73 10.40
N TYR A 113 7.27 -29.03 9.51
CA TYR A 113 7.40 -27.58 9.56
C TYR A 113 6.05 -26.90 9.39
N GLN A 114 5.25 -27.34 8.41
CA GLN A 114 3.91 -26.80 8.17
C GLN A 114 3.00 -26.96 9.40
N GLN A 115 3.01 -28.13 10.04
CA GLN A 115 2.24 -28.36 11.27
C GLN A 115 2.69 -27.41 12.38
N ARG A 116 4.01 -27.29 12.60
CA ARG A 116 4.54 -26.42 13.64
C ARG A 116 4.22 -24.95 13.40
N LEU A 117 4.32 -24.51 12.15
CA LEU A 117 3.95 -23.16 11.72
C LEU A 117 2.46 -22.90 11.96
N HIS A 118 1.60 -23.86 11.65
CA HIS A 118 0.16 -23.76 11.92
C HIS A 118 -0.12 -23.63 13.42
N GLU A 119 0.51 -24.45 14.27
CA GLU A 119 0.41 -24.35 15.73
C GLU A 119 0.86 -22.98 16.24
N THR A 120 1.99 -22.46 15.74
CA THR A 120 2.51 -21.14 16.09
C THR A 120 1.52 -20.03 15.74
N VAL A 121 0.98 -20.04 14.52
CA VAL A 121 0.00 -19.04 14.07
C VAL A 121 -1.31 -19.17 14.86
N GLN A 122 -1.79 -20.38 15.12
CA GLN A 122 -3.00 -20.60 15.90
C GLN A 122 -2.82 -20.12 17.35
N GLY A 123 -1.64 -20.33 17.94
CA GLY A 123 -1.30 -19.79 19.26
C GLY A 123 -1.37 -18.26 19.31
N TYR A 124 -0.85 -17.58 18.27
CA TYR A 124 -0.98 -16.13 18.13
C TYR A 124 -2.46 -15.71 18.01
N VAL A 125 -3.22 -16.36 17.13
CA VAL A 125 -4.63 -16.02 16.89
C VAL A 125 -5.47 -16.21 18.14
N ASN A 126 -5.23 -17.27 18.92
CA ASN A 126 -5.94 -17.51 20.18
C ASN A 126 -5.62 -16.44 21.25
N THR A 127 -4.41 -15.90 21.23
CA THR A 127 -3.95 -14.93 22.25
C THR A 127 -4.33 -13.49 21.89
N HIS A 128 -4.17 -13.10 20.62
CA HIS A 128 -4.28 -11.71 20.18
C HIS A 128 -5.41 -11.48 19.17
N GLY A 129 -5.86 -12.53 18.48
CA GLY A 129 -6.69 -12.40 17.28
C GLY A 129 -6.00 -11.58 16.18
N PHE A 130 -6.80 -11.06 15.26
CA PHE A 130 -6.34 -10.13 14.20
C PHE A 130 -6.66 -8.66 14.50
N SER A 131 -7.15 -8.36 15.70
CA SER A 131 -7.70 -7.05 16.07
C SER A 131 -6.70 -5.92 15.86
N GLU A 132 -5.44 -6.08 16.31
CA GLU A 132 -4.43 -5.03 16.17
C GLU A 132 -4.02 -4.78 14.71
N LEU A 133 -3.88 -5.85 13.91
CA LEU A 133 -3.56 -5.71 12.49
C LEU A 133 -4.72 -5.04 11.74
N ALA A 134 -5.93 -5.52 11.98
CA ALA A 134 -7.14 -5.02 11.35
C ALA A 134 -7.42 -3.56 11.69
N ARG A 135 -7.19 -3.15 12.95
CA ARG A 135 -7.28 -1.77 13.40
C ARG A 135 -6.36 -0.84 12.63
N ARG A 136 -5.11 -1.26 12.39
CA ARG A 136 -4.13 -0.47 11.61
C ARG A 136 -4.45 -0.45 10.12
N TYR A 137 -4.92 -1.56 9.55
CA TYR A 137 -5.40 -1.59 8.16
C TYR A 137 -6.62 -0.67 7.97
N ALA A 138 -7.59 -0.73 8.88
CA ALA A 138 -8.76 0.16 8.89
C ALA A 138 -8.35 1.64 8.96
N HIS A 139 -7.38 1.97 9.83
CA HIS A 139 -6.86 3.34 9.95
C HIS A 139 -6.19 3.84 8.66
N ASN A 140 -5.41 3.00 7.97
CA ASN A 140 -4.79 3.36 6.69
C ASN A 140 -5.78 3.50 5.53
N LEU A 141 -6.92 2.79 5.59
CA LEU A 141 -8.03 3.04 4.67
C LEU A 141 -8.71 4.37 5.02
N ALA A 142 -9.06 4.58 6.28
CA ALA A 142 -9.79 5.75 6.74
C ALA A 142 -9.02 7.07 6.58
N ASN A 143 -7.69 7.08 6.76
CA ASN A 143 -6.85 8.27 6.60
C ASN A 143 -6.44 8.57 5.15
N GLY A 144 -6.88 7.74 4.19
CA GLY A 144 -6.61 7.92 2.78
C GLY A 144 -5.14 7.80 2.40
N ARG A 145 -4.29 7.06 3.14
CA ARG A 145 -2.86 6.88 2.81
C ARG A 145 -2.65 6.39 1.37
N PHE A 146 -3.59 5.57 0.87
CA PHE A 146 -3.58 5.04 -0.49
C PHE A 146 -3.71 6.11 -1.59
N LEU A 147 -4.02 7.38 -1.27
CA LEU A 147 -4.01 8.49 -2.22
C LEU A 147 -2.59 8.95 -2.56
N TRP A 148 -1.58 8.55 -1.78
CA TRP A 148 -0.17 8.94 -1.96
C TRP A 148 -0.03 10.46 -2.18
N ARG A 149 0.52 10.87 -3.33
CA ARG A 149 0.75 12.29 -3.66
C ARG A 149 -0.55 13.08 -3.79
N ASN A 150 -1.68 12.45 -4.15
CA ASN A 150 -2.98 13.12 -4.24
C ASN A 150 -3.54 13.54 -2.88
N ARG A 151 -2.98 13.03 -1.76
CA ARG A 151 -3.33 13.48 -0.41
C ARG A 151 -2.72 14.83 -0.06
N ILE A 152 -1.57 15.17 -0.66
CA ILE A 152 -0.77 16.33 -0.28
C ILE A 152 -1.40 17.60 -0.85
N GLY A 153 -1.73 18.56 0.01
CA GLY A 153 -2.28 19.86 -0.39
C GLY A 153 -3.77 19.86 -0.75
N ALA A 154 -4.50 18.77 -0.51
CA ALA A 154 -5.94 18.75 -0.65
C ALA A 154 -6.61 19.58 0.47
N GLU A 155 -7.65 20.35 0.11
CA GLU A 155 -8.44 21.15 1.07
C GLU A 155 -9.23 20.24 2.02
N LYS A 156 -9.85 19.20 1.45
CA LYS A 156 -10.67 18.22 2.17
C LYS A 156 -10.50 16.85 1.54
N ILE A 157 -10.57 15.81 2.38
CA ILE A 157 -10.56 14.43 1.92
C ILE A 157 -11.62 13.63 2.69
N GLU A 158 -12.62 13.12 1.97
CA GLU A 158 -13.67 12.25 2.53
C GLU A 158 -13.50 10.84 1.97
N ILE A 159 -13.43 9.84 2.86
CA ILE A 159 -13.31 8.42 2.49
C ILE A 159 -14.60 7.71 2.84
N HIS A 160 -15.28 7.19 1.82
CA HIS A 160 -16.47 6.38 1.94
C HIS A 160 -16.06 4.92 1.79
N ILE A 161 -16.43 4.09 2.76
CA ILE A 161 -16.15 2.65 2.75
C ILE A 161 -17.47 1.93 2.93
N SER A 162 -17.79 1.03 2.00
CA SER A 162 -18.99 0.19 2.06
C SER A 162 -18.60 -1.27 2.16
N LEU A 163 -19.14 -1.98 3.14
CA LEU A 163 -19.08 -3.44 3.20
C LEU A 163 -20.18 -4.00 2.29
N LEU A 164 -19.76 -4.75 1.28
CA LEU A 164 -20.67 -5.28 0.27
C LEU A 164 -21.08 -6.71 0.58
N SER A 165 -22.38 -6.97 0.47
CA SER A 165 -22.99 -8.29 0.52
C SER A 165 -24.00 -8.42 -0.61
N ASN A 166 -23.90 -9.48 -1.42
CA ASN A 166 -24.77 -9.71 -2.59
C ASN A 166 -24.88 -8.49 -3.53
N GLY A 167 -23.76 -7.78 -3.74
CA GLY A 167 -23.70 -6.59 -4.60
C GLY A 167 -24.32 -5.32 -4.02
N LYS A 168 -24.72 -5.30 -2.74
CA LYS A 168 -25.30 -4.14 -2.06
C LYS A 168 -24.50 -3.77 -0.81
N ALA A 169 -24.53 -2.50 -0.45
CA ALA A 169 -23.93 -2.04 0.80
C ALA A 169 -24.76 -2.53 2.00
N ASP A 170 -24.15 -3.38 2.83
CA ASP A 170 -24.69 -3.87 4.09
C ASP A 170 -24.42 -2.87 5.22
N LYS A 171 -23.21 -2.31 5.23
CA LYS A 171 -22.77 -1.25 6.15
C LYS A 171 -21.90 -0.25 5.44
N ALA A 172 -21.94 1.01 5.86
CA ALA A 172 -21.14 2.08 5.28
C ALA A 172 -20.55 2.97 6.37
N TRP A 173 -19.34 3.47 6.10
CA TRP A 173 -18.62 4.41 6.94
C TRP A 173 -18.11 5.58 6.11
N VAL A 174 -18.03 6.74 6.72
CA VAL A 174 -17.50 7.96 6.12
C VAL A 174 -16.47 8.55 7.08
N PHE A 175 -15.27 8.83 6.57
CA PHE A 175 -14.16 9.35 7.36
C PHE A 175 -13.65 10.67 6.77
N ASP A 176 -13.38 11.65 7.64
CA ASP A 176 -12.48 12.75 7.30
C ASP A 176 -11.04 12.26 7.41
N ALA A 177 -10.39 12.08 6.26
CA ALA A 177 -9.04 11.52 6.20
C ALA A 177 -7.95 12.47 6.72
N LEU A 178 -8.22 13.78 6.77
CA LEU A 178 -7.26 14.77 7.27
C LEU A 178 -7.30 14.87 8.80
N ALA A 179 -8.44 14.49 9.42
CA ALA A 179 -8.57 14.37 10.87
C ALA A 179 -7.81 13.16 11.45
N LEU A 180 -7.44 12.17 10.61
CA LEU A 180 -6.71 10.97 11.02
C LEU A 180 -5.22 11.07 10.70
N SER A 181 -4.39 10.75 11.69
CA SER A 181 -2.94 10.78 11.56
C SER A 181 -2.42 9.76 10.55
N SER A 182 -1.37 10.14 9.81
CA SER A 182 -0.56 9.23 9.00
C SER A 182 0.72 8.79 9.72
N ARG A 183 0.92 9.18 10.97
CA ARG A 183 2.14 8.88 11.75
C ARG A 183 1.89 7.98 12.96
N ASN A 184 0.64 7.88 13.39
CA ASN A 184 0.22 6.98 14.45
C ASN A 184 -1.19 6.46 14.13
N PHE A 185 -1.63 5.49 14.93
CA PHE A 185 -2.92 4.83 14.75
C PHE A 185 -3.89 5.18 15.87
N GLN A 186 -3.88 6.42 16.37
CA GLN A 186 -4.83 6.85 17.42
C GLN A 186 -6.04 7.53 16.78
N ALA A 187 -7.22 7.29 17.36
CA ALA A 187 -8.48 7.93 16.97
C ALA A 187 -9.38 8.04 18.21
N ASP A 188 -10.13 9.13 18.31
CA ASP A 188 -10.97 9.44 19.47
C ASP A 188 -12.45 9.60 19.08
N GLY A 189 -13.33 9.55 20.09
CA GLY A 189 -14.75 9.85 19.95
C GLY A 189 -15.50 8.97 18.94
N LYS A 190 -16.40 9.57 18.16
CA LYS A 190 -17.23 8.84 17.17
C LYS A 190 -16.42 8.21 16.04
N VAL A 191 -15.28 8.82 15.69
CA VAL A 191 -14.38 8.29 14.65
C VAL A 191 -13.76 6.98 15.11
N ALA A 192 -13.35 6.88 16.39
CA ALA A 192 -12.83 5.65 16.97
C ALA A 192 -13.84 4.50 16.88
N ALA A 193 -15.12 4.74 17.20
CA ALA A 193 -16.16 3.72 17.09
C ALA A 193 -16.36 3.24 15.65
N SER A 194 -16.45 4.16 14.69
CA SER A 194 -16.59 3.79 13.27
C SER A 194 -15.38 3.03 12.73
N LEU A 195 -14.18 3.43 13.17
CA LEU A 195 -12.92 2.76 12.82
C LEU A 195 -12.84 1.36 13.43
N GLN A 196 -13.31 1.18 14.68
CA GLN A 196 -13.38 -0.12 15.32
C GLN A 196 -14.32 -1.07 14.58
N GLU A 197 -15.50 -0.60 14.14
CA GLU A 197 -16.43 -1.44 13.37
C GLU A 197 -15.83 -1.90 12.03
N LEU A 198 -15.10 -1.02 11.34
CA LEU A 198 -14.37 -1.37 10.12
C LEU A 198 -13.24 -2.37 10.43
N ALA A 199 -12.52 -2.16 11.53
CA ALA A 199 -11.47 -3.07 11.99
C ALA A 199 -12.04 -4.46 12.31
N ASP A 200 -13.18 -4.54 12.99
CA ASP A 200 -13.84 -5.81 13.31
C ASP A 200 -14.25 -6.56 12.03
N ALA A 201 -14.75 -5.84 11.02
CA ALA A 201 -15.06 -6.44 9.72
C ALA A 201 -13.80 -7.03 9.07
N ILE A 202 -12.68 -6.30 9.05
CA ILE A 202 -11.40 -6.78 8.49
C ILE A 202 -10.88 -7.98 9.30
N ALA A 203 -10.91 -7.92 10.64
CA ALA A 203 -10.47 -9.01 11.51
C ALA A 203 -11.28 -10.29 11.27
N ALA A 204 -12.59 -10.16 11.10
CA ALA A 204 -13.49 -11.28 10.79
C ALA A 204 -13.24 -11.87 9.39
N GLY A 205 -12.76 -11.07 8.43
CA GLY A 205 -12.30 -11.56 7.13
C GLY A 205 -11.01 -12.37 7.25
N LEU A 206 -10.01 -11.85 7.97
CA LEU A 206 -8.73 -12.52 8.18
C LEU A 206 -8.87 -13.83 8.97
N SER A 207 -9.81 -13.90 9.91
CA SER A 207 -10.11 -15.12 10.67
C SER A 207 -10.99 -16.12 9.91
N GLY A 208 -11.60 -15.71 8.80
CA GLY A 208 -12.57 -16.53 8.07
C GLY A 208 -13.95 -16.64 8.71
N ALA A 209 -14.24 -15.83 9.72
CA ALA A 209 -15.57 -15.75 10.32
C ALA A 209 -16.62 -15.17 9.36
N ARG A 210 -16.20 -14.38 8.35
CA ARG A 210 -17.09 -13.86 7.32
C ARG A 210 -16.37 -13.62 5.99
N HIS A 211 -17.13 -13.64 4.90
CA HIS A 211 -16.69 -13.02 3.64
C HIS A 211 -16.65 -11.49 3.79
N VAL A 212 -15.59 -10.87 3.28
CA VAL A 212 -15.40 -9.41 3.32
C VAL A 212 -15.00 -8.90 1.93
N LEU A 213 -15.88 -8.10 1.37
CA LEU A 213 -15.62 -7.27 0.20
C LEU A 213 -15.92 -5.83 0.58
N LEU A 214 -14.91 -4.98 0.54
CA LEU A 214 -15.06 -3.55 0.78
C LEU A 214 -15.02 -2.80 -0.56
N GLU A 215 -15.94 -1.87 -0.76
CA GLU A 215 -15.80 -0.81 -1.74
C GLU A 215 -15.27 0.43 -1.05
N VAL A 216 -14.19 1.00 -1.59
CA VAL A 216 -13.55 2.19 -1.05
C VAL A 216 -13.60 3.29 -2.10
N THR A 217 -14.18 4.43 -1.74
CA THR A 217 -14.25 5.63 -2.57
C THR A 217 -13.70 6.81 -1.79
N ALA A 218 -12.62 7.41 -2.27
CA ALA A 218 -12.06 8.64 -1.74
C ALA A 218 -12.45 9.83 -2.60
N PHE A 219 -12.78 10.95 -1.97
CA PHE A 219 -12.97 12.24 -2.63
C PHE A 219 -11.96 13.23 -2.06
N ALA A 220 -11.08 13.77 -2.90
CA ALA A 220 -10.10 14.78 -2.53
C ALA A 220 -10.38 16.09 -3.28
N ARG A 221 -10.69 17.16 -2.56
CA ARG A 221 -10.88 18.50 -3.13
C ARG A 221 -9.51 19.15 -3.33
N ILE A 222 -9.09 19.27 -4.59
CA ILE A 222 -7.74 19.73 -4.95
C ILE A 222 -7.79 21.06 -5.70
N GLY A 223 -8.89 21.33 -6.41
CA GLY A 223 -9.09 22.55 -7.20
C GLY A 223 -9.24 22.25 -8.69
N ALA A 224 -9.99 23.11 -9.37
CA ALA A 224 -10.29 22.94 -10.79
C ALA A 224 -9.02 22.96 -11.66
N GLY A 225 -8.96 22.05 -12.65
CA GLY A 225 -7.83 21.97 -13.58
C GLY A 225 -6.53 21.39 -13.01
N GLN A 226 -6.49 21.01 -11.72
CA GLN A 226 -5.24 20.58 -11.06
C GLN A 226 -4.75 19.22 -11.56
N GLU A 227 -3.42 19.05 -11.59
CA GLU A 227 -2.79 17.77 -11.91
C GLU A 227 -3.08 16.72 -10.83
N VAL A 228 -3.36 15.49 -11.25
CA VAL A 228 -3.51 14.34 -10.38
C VAL A 228 -2.40 13.34 -10.66
N PHE A 229 -2.15 12.43 -9.73
CA PHE A 229 -0.96 11.58 -9.70
C PHE A 229 -1.30 10.10 -9.73
N PRO A 230 -1.51 9.52 -10.93
CA PRO A 230 -1.63 8.08 -11.13
C PRO A 230 -0.31 7.37 -10.82
N SER A 231 -0.34 6.04 -10.86
CA SER A 231 0.90 5.27 -10.91
C SER A 231 1.68 5.55 -12.20
N GLN A 232 3.00 5.43 -12.13
CA GLN A 232 3.89 5.55 -13.28
C GLN A 232 4.29 4.16 -13.77
N GLU A 233 4.31 3.98 -15.09
CA GLU A 233 4.88 2.79 -15.74
C GLU A 233 6.40 2.90 -15.87
N LEU A 234 7.09 1.80 -15.57
CA LEU A 234 8.52 1.68 -15.77
C LEU A 234 8.79 0.89 -17.06
N ILE A 235 8.99 1.63 -18.15
CA ILE A 235 9.41 1.07 -19.44
C ILE A 235 10.95 1.14 -19.49
N LEU A 236 11.61 -0.02 -19.45
CA LEU A 236 13.07 -0.15 -19.43
C LEU A 236 13.70 0.01 -20.83
N ASP A 237 13.10 -0.60 -21.84
CA ASP A 237 13.58 -0.55 -23.22
C ASP A 237 12.94 0.61 -23.98
N ARG A 238 13.45 1.83 -23.76
CA ARG A 238 12.99 3.03 -24.46
C ARG A 238 13.87 3.34 -25.68
N GLY A 239 13.24 3.43 -26.85
CA GLY A 239 13.83 3.92 -28.08
C GLY A 239 13.98 5.45 -28.11
N ARG A 240 14.73 5.93 -29.10
CA ARG A 240 14.88 7.38 -29.34
C ARG A 240 13.55 7.95 -29.87
N GLY A 241 12.96 8.88 -29.13
CA GLY A 241 11.67 9.50 -29.45
C GLY A 241 10.50 9.02 -28.57
N ASP A 242 10.73 7.98 -27.75
CA ASP A 242 9.73 7.48 -26.81
C ASP A 242 9.46 8.47 -25.67
N LYS A 243 8.29 8.35 -25.06
CA LYS A 243 7.88 9.17 -23.93
C LYS A 243 8.86 9.03 -22.76
N SER A 244 9.21 10.15 -22.14
CA SER A 244 10.07 10.15 -20.95
C SER A 244 9.28 9.78 -19.67
N LYS A 245 7.95 9.82 -19.71
CA LYS A 245 7.06 9.40 -18.62
C LYS A 245 5.78 8.81 -19.19
N THR A 246 5.48 7.58 -18.78
CA THR A 246 4.23 6.88 -19.10
C THR A 246 3.45 6.66 -17.82
N LEU A 247 2.14 6.93 -17.83
CA LEU A 247 1.27 6.75 -16.67
C LEU A 247 0.42 5.47 -16.82
N TYR A 248 0.15 4.82 -15.68
CA TYR A 248 -0.70 3.64 -15.61
C TYR A 248 -2.15 3.99 -15.94
N THR A 249 -2.77 3.17 -16.79
CA THR A 249 -4.18 3.29 -17.16
C THR A 249 -4.87 1.94 -17.20
N VAL A 250 -6.18 1.96 -16.96
CA VAL A 250 -7.10 0.85 -17.23
C VAL A 250 -8.22 1.42 -18.11
N ASP A 251 -8.45 0.80 -19.27
CA ASP A 251 -9.44 1.26 -20.25
C ASP A 251 -9.33 2.75 -20.60
N GLY A 252 -8.10 3.28 -20.64
CA GLY A 252 -7.80 4.68 -20.96
C GLY A 252 -7.95 5.65 -19.79
N PHE A 253 -8.41 5.20 -18.62
CA PHE A 253 -8.52 6.01 -17.42
C PHE A 253 -7.30 5.87 -16.52
N ALA A 254 -6.85 7.00 -16.01
CA ALA A 254 -5.80 7.08 -15.01
C ALA A 254 -6.14 6.26 -13.75
N GLY A 255 -5.13 5.63 -13.15
CA GLY A 255 -5.34 4.86 -11.94
C GLY A 255 -4.10 4.66 -11.08
N ILE A 256 -4.30 3.99 -9.95
CA ILE A 256 -3.23 3.53 -9.06
C ILE A 256 -3.22 2.00 -9.09
N HIS A 257 -2.08 1.45 -9.48
CA HIS A 257 -1.70 0.06 -9.28
C HIS A 257 -2.17 -0.53 -7.94
N SER A 258 -2.84 -1.68 -8.00
CA SER A 258 -3.28 -2.48 -6.86
C SER A 258 -2.16 -2.72 -5.83
N GLN A 259 -0.95 -3.09 -6.25
CA GLN A 259 0.18 -3.31 -5.35
C GLN A 259 0.62 -2.04 -4.60
N LYS A 260 0.42 -0.86 -5.20
CA LYS A 260 0.70 0.44 -4.56
C LYS A 260 -0.36 0.82 -3.53
N LEU A 261 -1.62 0.41 -3.76
CA LEU A 261 -2.68 0.48 -2.74
C LEU A 261 -2.39 -0.49 -1.59
N GLY A 262 -2.02 -1.74 -1.92
CA GLY A 262 -1.66 -2.75 -0.94
C GLY A 262 -0.49 -2.32 -0.05
N ASN A 263 0.55 -1.69 -0.63
CA ASN A 263 1.66 -1.10 0.11
C ASN A 263 1.20 -0.03 1.11
N ALA A 264 0.31 0.89 0.69
CA ALA A 264 -0.25 1.89 1.59
C ALA A 264 -1.07 1.25 2.73
N ILE A 265 -1.94 0.28 2.43
CA ILE A 265 -2.77 -0.39 3.44
C ILE A 265 -1.88 -1.07 4.49
N ARG A 266 -0.81 -1.76 4.07
CA ARG A 266 0.13 -2.45 4.98
C ARG A 266 1.23 -1.57 5.55
N THR A 267 1.14 -0.25 5.45
CA THR A 267 2.03 0.70 6.14
C THR A 267 1.68 0.77 7.62
N ILE A 268 1.99 -0.30 8.34
CA ILE A 268 1.54 -0.54 9.72
C ILE A 268 2.66 -0.86 10.69
N ASP A 269 3.89 -1.09 10.20
CA ASP A 269 5.02 -1.48 11.04
C ASP A 269 5.63 -0.25 11.69
N ASP A 270 5.31 -0.03 12.97
CA ASP A 270 6.02 0.89 13.87
C ASP A 270 6.67 0.13 15.03
N TRP A 271 6.87 -1.17 14.88
CA TRP A 271 7.47 -2.06 15.87
C TRP A 271 8.95 -2.34 15.61
N TYR A 272 9.57 -1.63 14.66
CA TYR A 272 10.96 -1.82 14.29
C TYR A 272 11.87 -0.92 15.13
N PRO A 273 13.17 -1.22 15.24
CA PRO A 273 14.10 -0.37 15.99
C PRO A 273 14.12 1.07 15.47
N ASN A 274 13.97 2.05 16.36
CA ASN A 274 13.93 3.48 16.07
C ASN A 274 12.72 3.92 15.21
N ALA A 275 11.56 3.27 15.41
CA ALA A 275 10.33 3.64 14.71
C ALA A 275 9.84 5.06 15.00
N GLU A 276 10.17 5.61 16.16
CA GLU A 276 9.82 6.96 16.58
C GLU A 276 10.40 8.06 15.66
N GLU A 277 11.51 7.81 14.96
CA GLU A 277 12.14 8.79 14.09
C GLU A 277 11.38 9.00 12.77
N LEU A 278 10.85 7.92 12.19
CA LEU A 278 10.22 7.93 10.86
C LEU A 278 8.70 7.70 10.91
N GLY A 279 8.22 6.98 11.92
CA GLY A 279 6.85 6.49 12.01
C GLY A 279 6.63 5.19 11.21
N PRO A 280 5.38 4.80 10.98
CA PRO A 280 5.07 3.50 10.40
C PRO A 280 5.59 3.33 8.97
N ILE A 281 6.18 2.17 8.69
CA ILE A 281 6.63 1.74 7.37
C ILE A 281 5.77 0.59 6.83
N ALA A 282 5.83 0.37 5.52
CA ALA A 282 5.21 -0.78 4.89
C ALA A 282 5.86 -2.07 5.38
N VAL A 283 5.04 -3.04 5.79
CA VAL A 283 5.52 -4.34 6.27
C VAL A 283 6.23 -5.07 5.12
N GLU A 284 7.54 -5.26 5.25
CA GLU A 284 8.40 -6.00 4.32
C GLU A 284 9.29 -6.93 5.13
N PRO A 285 9.75 -8.09 4.61
CA PRO A 285 10.55 -9.05 5.37
C PRO A 285 11.81 -8.49 6.05
N TYR A 286 12.40 -7.43 5.47
CA TYR A 286 13.57 -6.73 6.00
C TYR A 286 13.28 -5.29 6.44
N GLY A 287 12.01 -4.89 6.50
CA GLY A 287 11.59 -3.51 6.80
C GLY A 287 12.23 -2.50 5.84
N SER A 288 12.20 -2.77 4.53
CA SER A 288 12.87 -1.95 3.53
C SER A 288 12.04 -0.73 3.12
N VAL A 289 12.69 0.43 3.07
CA VAL A 289 12.13 1.68 2.57
C VAL A 289 12.95 2.11 1.36
N THR A 290 12.46 1.78 0.16
CA THR A 290 13.20 1.95 -1.11
C THR A 290 13.57 3.40 -1.40
N THR A 291 12.72 4.36 -1.03
CA THR A 291 13.00 5.79 -1.20
C THR A 291 14.17 6.30 -0.36
N GLN A 292 14.50 5.60 0.72
CA GLN A 292 15.64 5.92 1.60
C GLN A 292 16.85 4.99 1.38
N GLY A 293 16.69 3.94 0.56
CA GLY A 293 17.74 2.92 0.38
C GLY A 293 18.13 2.20 1.68
N LYS A 294 17.21 2.12 2.66
CA LYS A 294 17.49 1.59 4.01
C LYS A 294 16.59 0.40 4.35
N ALA A 295 17.16 -0.59 5.04
CA ALA A 295 16.43 -1.69 5.68
C ALA A 295 16.48 -1.48 7.20
N TYR A 296 15.31 -1.38 7.84
CA TYR A 296 15.17 -1.08 9.26
C TYR A 296 15.20 -2.33 10.14
N ARG A 297 14.86 -3.49 9.58
CA ARG A 297 14.89 -4.78 10.28
C ARG A 297 16.06 -5.61 9.77
N GLN A 298 17.24 -5.28 10.27
CA GLN A 298 18.49 -5.87 9.80
C GLN A 298 18.67 -7.31 10.31
N PRO A 299 19.04 -8.28 9.46
CA PRO A 299 19.30 -9.66 9.89
C PRO A 299 20.40 -9.79 10.94
N LYS A 300 21.40 -8.90 10.91
CA LYS A 300 22.45 -8.83 11.94
C LYS A 300 21.89 -8.64 13.35
N GLN A 301 20.74 -7.98 13.48
CA GLN A 301 20.05 -7.74 14.75
C GLN A 301 18.98 -8.81 15.05
N LYS A 302 18.77 -9.78 14.15
CA LYS A 302 17.71 -10.80 14.22
C LYS A 302 16.30 -10.23 14.38
N GLN A 303 16.07 -9.05 13.80
CA GLN A 303 14.79 -8.32 13.83
C GLN A 303 14.00 -8.49 12.51
N ASP A 304 14.60 -9.15 11.51
CA ASP A 304 13.98 -9.47 10.23
C ASP A 304 12.97 -10.61 10.38
N PHE A 305 12.12 -10.76 9.37
CA PHE A 305 11.05 -11.75 9.36
C PHE A 305 11.58 -13.19 9.50
N TYR A 306 12.67 -13.54 8.81
CA TYR A 306 13.17 -14.92 8.80
C TYR A 306 13.75 -15.29 10.16
N SER A 307 14.61 -14.44 10.74
CA SER A 307 15.17 -14.70 12.07
C SER A 307 14.09 -14.84 13.13
N LEU A 308 13.04 -14.01 13.09
CA LEU A 308 11.93 -14.06 14.04
C LEU A 308 11.06 -15.30 13.82
N LEU A 309 10.70 -15.61 12.58
CA LEU A 309 9.88 -16.79 12.26
C LEU A 309 10.61 -18.08 12.63
N ASP A 310 11.87 -18.22 12.25
CA ASP A 310 12.67 -19.41 12.57
C ASP A 310 12.87 -19.58 14.07
N GLY A 311 13.14 -18.49 14.79
CA GLY A 311 13.24 -18.51 16.25
C GLY A 311 11.94 -19.02 16.90
N TRP A 312 10.80 -18.54 16.40
CA TRP A 312 9.50 -18.87 16.97
C TRP A 312 9.04 -20.29 16.61
N VAL A 313 9.10 -20.65 15.33
CA VAL A 313 8.60 -21.94 14.82
C VAL A 313 9.54 -23.07 15.22
N LEU A 314 10.84 -22.94 14.94
CA LEU A 314 11.80 -24.03 15.13
C LEU A 314 12.25 -24.19 16.58
N LYS A 315 12.44 -23.08 17.30
CA LYS A 315 13.07 -23.07 18.62
C LYS A 315 12.10 -22.75 19.76
N GLY A 316 10.84 -22.43 19.45
CA GLY A 316 9.86 -22.01 20.45
C GLY A 316 10.19 -20.69 21.14
N VAL A 317 11.10 -19.88 20.57
CA VAL A 317 11.48 -18.58 21.11
C VAL A 317 10.41 -17.57 20.69
N VAL A 318 9.47 -17.29 21.60
CA VAL A 318 8.38 -16.35 21.36
C VAL A 318 8.93 -14.91 21.30
N PRO A 319 8.76 -14.18 20.18
CA PRO A 319 9.17 -12.77 20.09
C PRO A 319 8.35 -11.87 21.02
N ASP A 320 8.81 -10.63 21.20
CA ASP A 320 7.98 -9.60 21.83
C ASP A 320 6.68 -9.36 21.03
N GLN A 321 5.67 -8.79 21.69
CA GLN A 321 4.35 -8.63 21.08
C GLN A 321 4.36 -7.85 19.76
N GLY A 322 5.16 -6.79 19.65
CA GLY A 322 5.27 -6.00 18.43
C GLY A 322 5.88 -6.82 17.29
N SER A 323 6.92 -7.59 17.59
CA SER A 323 7.53 -8.52 16.63
C SER A 323 6.59 -9.66 16.23
N GLN A 324 5.72 -10.13 17.11
CA GLN A 324 4.67 -11.10 16.74
C GLN A 324 3.65 -10.50 15.76
N HIS A 325 3.16 -9.29 16.02
CA HIS A 325 2.28 -8.57 15.09
C HIS A 325 2.97 -8.35 13.73
N TYR A 326 4.25 -7.97 13.72
CA TYR A 326 5.04 -7.82 12.50
C TYR A 326 5.12 -9.12 11.70
N VAL A 327 5.48 -10.26 12.32
CA VAL A 327 5.55 -11.56 11.64
C VAL A 327 4.21 -11.93 11.01
N MET A 328 3.12 -11.75 11.76
CA MET A 328 1.78 -12.05 11.26
C MET A 328 1.36 -11.10 10.12
N ALA A 329 1.77 -9.83 10.18
CA ALA A 329 1.55 -8.89 9.10
C ALA A 329 2.31 -9.28 7.81
N VAL A 330 3.51 -9.86 7.91
CA VAL A 330 4.24 -10.41 6.76
C VAL A 330 3.49 -11.61 6.17
N LEU A 331 2.92 -12.49 7.00
CA LEU A 331 2.09 -13.60 6.52
C LEU A 331 0.80 -13.13 5.84
N VAL A 332 0.17 -12.05 6.33
CA VAL A 332 -0.99 -11.40 5.69
C VAL A 332 -0.60 -10.78 4.34
N ARG A 333 0.57 -10.14 4.26
CA ARG A 333 1.13 -9.63 2.99
C ARG A 333 1.33 -10.77 1.99
N GLY A 334 1.80 -11.93 2.46
CA GLY A 334 2.19 -13.05 1.62
C GLY A 334 3.51 -12.81 0.89
N GLY A 335 3.96 -13.83 0.15
CA GLY A 335 5.24 -13.86 -0.53
C GLY A 335 5.79 -15.27 -0.68
N VAL A 336 6.93 -15.36 -1.35
CA VAL A 336 7.74 -16.58 -1.44
C VAL A 336 8.89 -16.42 -0.45
N PHE A 337 9.00 -17.36 0.50
CA PHE A 337 9.92 -17.33 1.65
C PHE A 337 10.80 -18.58 1.73
N GLY A 338 10.73 -19.46 0.74
CA GLY A 338 11.62 -20.61 0.63
C GLY A 338 13.08 -20.19 0.45
N ASP A 339 13.99 -21.16 0.59
CA ASP A 339 15.40 -20.98 0.34
C ASP A 339 15.59 -20.67 -1.16
N ALA A 340 15.91 -19.42 -1.47
CA ALA A 340 16.24 -19.01 -2.82
C ALA A 340 17.70 -19.37 -3.06
N GLY A 341 17.94 -20.65 -3.34
CA GLY A 341 19.23 -21.16 -3.81
C GLY A 341 19.66 -20.51 -5.12
#